data_AF-S9QP67-F1
#
_entry.id   AF-S9QP67-F1
#
_cell.length_a   1.000
_cell.length_b   1.000
_cell.length_c   1.000
_cell.angle_alpha   90.00
_cell.angle_beta   90.00
_cell.angle_gamma   90.00
#
_symmetry.space_group_name_H-M   'P 1'
#
loop_
_entity.id
_entity.type
_entity.pdbx_description
1 polymer ?
#
loop_
_entity_poly.entity_id
_entity_poly.type
_entity_poly.pdbx_seq_one_letter_code
_entity_poly.pdbx_strand_id
1 'polypeptide(L)'
;MNARKTPGIAALGALGLLSLGAASAKDASTPGTSPAPATHQVPRSAEGNVVIALCDGETTLEVKGVKDPAQIDKKQAQAISDQLMAEWYRKNPQANWDPVPPRVALAQPPTPPPAAKADVKKQGESAASDAAGVAKQKGDQEQAGHTYGAFSARDEALWKASAEQMVKEGHRVFHDSKELGSTVAISCDMCHPDGANTHPETYPKYQVQLGRVALLRDMVNWCIENPVRGKALAEDDPRMKAMEAYIFAQRKGVKLEYGKH
;
A
#
# COMPACT_ATOMS: atom_id res chain seq x y z
N MET A 1 -24.96 77.04 -35.29
CA MET A 1 -24.98 76.60 -36.71
C MET A 1 -24.90 75.08 -36.68
N ASN A 2 -26.07 74.43 -36.64
CA ASN A 2 -26.65 73.66 -37.75
C ASN A 2 -25.82 72.39 -38.05
N ALA A 3 -26.27 71.22 -37.61
CA ALA A 3 -27.21 70.33 -38.33
C ALA A 3 -26.49 69.65 -39.51
N ARG A 4 -26.46 68.32 -39.67
CA ARG A 4 -27.55 67.42 -40.06
C ARG A 4 -26.92 66.02 -40.26
N LYS A 5 -27.52 64.95 -39.74
CA LYS A 5 -28.37 63.96 -40.45
C LYS A 5 -27.65 63.11 -41.53
N THR A 6 -27.58 61.80 -41.25
CA THR A 6 -27.98 60.59 -42.05
C THR A 6 -28.56 60.79 -43.47
N PRO A 7 -28.80 59.75 -44.32
CA PRO A 7 -28.47 58.29 -44.28
C PRO A 7 -28.05 57.69 -45.67
N GLY A 8 -27.85 56.37 -45.76
CA GLY A 8 -28.62 55.58 -46.75
C GLY A 8 -27.91 54.64 -47.73
N ILE A 9 -28.62 53.52 -47.99
CA ILE A 9 -28.67 52.69 -49.21
C ILE A 9 -27.57 51.60 -49.29
N ALA A 10 -27.83 50.34 -48.91
CA ALA A 10 -28.61 49.28 -49.58
C ALA A 10 -28.03 48.82 -50.93
N ALA A 11 -27.63 47.53 -51.02
CA ALA A 11 -28.03 46.64 -52.11
C ALA A 11 -27.40 45.24 -51.97
N LEU A 12 -28.20 44.27 -52.43
CA LEU A 12 -27.93 42.85 -52.54
C LEU A 12 -26.73 42.54 -53.46
N GLY A 13 -26.08 41.41 -53.20
CA GLY A 13 -25.18 40.77 -54.14
C GLY A 13 -24.88 39.34 -53.73
N ALA A 14 -25.75 38.41 -54.15
CA ALA A 14 -25.42 36.99 -54.17
C ALA A 14 -24.31 36.75 -55.20
N LEU A 15 -23.33 35.91 -54.89
CA LEU A 15 -22.75 34.95 -55.83
C LEU A 15 -21.90 33.95 -55.05
N GLY A 16 -22.26 32.67 -55.16
CA GLY A 16 -21.45 31.58 -54.67
C GLY A 16 -20.14 31.49 -55.44
N LEU A 17 -19.08 31.14 -54.72
CA LEU A 17 -17.86 30.57 -55.26
C LEU A 17 -17.49 29.40 -54.36
N LEU A 18 -17.74 28.19 -54.86
CA LEU A 18 -17.05 27.00 -54.37
C LEU A 18 -15.55 27.24 -54.55
N SER A 19 -14.81 27.22 -53.44
CA SER A 19 -13.38 26.96 -53.46
C SER A 19 -13.11 25.71 -52.64
N LEU A 20 -12.74 24.65 -53.35
CA LEU A 20 -12.01 23.52 -52.78
C LEU A 20 -10.58 23.99 -52.45
N GLY A 21 -10.11 23.63 -51.26
CA GLY A 21 -8.69 23.42 -51.00
C GLY A 21 -8.01 24.43 -50.09
N ALA A 22 -7.91 24.07 -48.80
CA ALA A 22 -6.62 23.80 -48.16
C ALA A 22 -6.90 23.38 -46.71
N ALA A 23 -6.60 22.12 -46.40
CA ALA A 23 -6.53 21.63 -45.03
C ALA A 23 -5.47 22.45 -44.27
N SER A 24 -5.89 23.08 -43.18
CA SER A 24 -5.01 23.48 -42.09
C SER A 24 -5.58 22.86 -40.83
N ALA A 25 -5.00 21.72 -40.45
CA ALA A 25 -5.20 21.12 -39.14
C ALA A 25 -4.80 22.17 -38.09
N LYS A 26 -5.79 22.68 -37.37
CA LYS A 26 -5.58 23.21 -36.03
C LYS A 26 -6.14 22.17 -35.08
N ASP A 27 -5.25 21.28 -34.69
CA ASP A 27 -5.34 20.55 -33.43
C ASP A 27 -5.59 21.56 -32.31
N ALA A 28 -6.78 21.49 -31.74
CA ALA A 28 -7.08 21.99 -30.42
C ALA A 28 -7.84 20.88 -29.69
N SER A 29 -7.16 19.75 -29.53
CA SER A 29 -7.46 18.79 -28.49
C SER A 29 -7.23 19.50 -27.16
N THR A 30 -8.28 20.10 -26.61
CA THR A 30 -8.35 20.39 -25.18
C THR A 30 -7.99 19.10 -24.45
N PRO A 31 -6.98 19.08 -23.55
CA PRO A 31 -6.74 17.93 -22.72
C PRO A 31 -8.03 17.66 -21.97
N GLY A 32 -8.68 16.54 -22.30
CA GLY A 32 -9.83 16.07 -21.57
C GLY A 32 -9.41 15.95 -20.11
N THR A 33 -10.04 16.73 -19.25
CA THR A 33 -10.07 16.44 -17.83
C THR A 33 -10.70 15.06 -17.69
N SER A 34 -9.88 14.02 -17.63
CA SER A 34 -10.33 12.73 -17.13
C SER A 34 -11.02 13.02 -15.79
N PRO A 35 -12.28 12.58 -15.58
CA PRO A 35 -12.90 12.77 -14.29
C PRO A 35 -11.96 12.18 -13.24
N ALA A 36 -11.68 12.96 -12.20
CA ALA A 36 -10.91 12.47 -11.07
C ALA A 36 -11.53 11.14 -10.63
N PRO A 37 -10.73 10.09 -10.35
CA PRO A 37 -11.26 8.84 -9.84
C PRO A 37 -12.13 9.17 -8.63
N ALA A 38 -13.33 8.58 -8.59
CA ALA A 38 -14.24 8.79 -7.47
C ALA A 38 -13.52 8.34 -6.20
N THR A 39 -13.12 9.31 -5.36
CA THR A 39 -12.59 8.99 -4.04
C THR A 39 -13.72 8.35 -3.27
N HIS A 40 -13.60 7.07 -2.91
CA HIS A 40 -14.59 6.44 -2.06
C HIS A 40 -14.71 7.23 -0.76
N GLN A 41 -15.84 7.89 -0.54
CA GLN A 41 -16.14 8.57 0.70
C GLN A 41 -17.08 7.70 1.50
N VAL A 42 -16.68 7.35 2.72
CA VAL A 42 -17.55 6.64 3.65
C VAL A 42 -18.77 7.52 3.96
N PRO A 43 -20.00 7.04 3.71
CA PRO A 43 -21.20 7.83 3.93
C PRO A 43 -21.37 8.17 5.40
N ARG A 44 -21.96 9.34 5.68
CA ARG A 44 -22.31 9.75 7.05
C ARG A 44 -23.67 9.18 7.43
N SER A 45 -23.79 8.65 8.64
CA SER A 45 -25.08 8.26 9.21
C SER A 45 -25.96 9.49 9.44
N ALA A 46 -27.23 9.42 9.04
CA ALA A 46 -28.23 10.46 9.32
C ALA A 46 -28.49 10.62 10.83
N GLU A 47 -28.31 9.54 11.60
CA GLU A 47 -28.46 9.53 13.05
C GLU A 47 -27.16 9.92 13.76
N GLY A 48 -26.05 10.09 13.05
CA GLY A 48 -24.72 10.32 13.64
C GLY A 48 -24.07 9.05 14.20
N ASN A 49 -24.53 7.87 13.80
CA ASN A 49 -23.84 6.61 14.12
C ASN A 49 -22.50 6.50 13.37
N VAL A 50 -21.59 5.69 13.92
CA VAL A 50 -20.34 5.31 13.26
C VAL A 50 -20.64 4.44 12.04
N VAL A 51 -20.09 4.79 10.88
CA VAL A 51 -20.22 4.02 9.63
C VAL A 51 -18.86 3.50 9.19
N ILE A 52 -18.67 2.19 9.15
CA ILE A 52 -17.39 1.59 8.77
C ILE A 52 -17.48 1.11 7.32
N ALA A 53 -16.45 1.37 6.52
CA ALA A 53 -16.35 0.91 5.14
C ALA A 53 -15.37 -0.26 5.04
N LEU A 54 -15.58 -1.12 4.05
CA LEU A 54 -14.66 -2.18 3.67
C LEU A 54 -13.60 -1.66 2.68
N CYS A 55 -12.50 -2.40 2.57
CA CYS A 55 -11.40 -2.12 1.64
C CYS A 55 -11.77 -2.16 0.14
N ASP A 56 -12.99 -2.55 -0.22
CA ASP A 56 -13.47 -2.59 -1.60
C ASP A 56 -13.86 -1.20 -2.13
N GLY A 57 -14.00 -0.21 -1.25
CA GLY A 57 -14.45 1.12 -1.64
C GLY A 57 -15.93 1.14 -2.05
N GLU A 58 -16.74 0.22 -1.54
CA GLU A 58 -18.18 0.15 -1.85
C GLU A 58 -19.01 -0.31 -0.66
N THR A 59 -18.56 -1.34 0.05
CA THR A 59 -19.33 -1.97 1.13
C THR A 59 -19.16 -1.19 2.42
N THR A 60 -20.29 -0.89 3.07
CA THR A 60 -20.33 -0.10 4.31
C THR A 60 -21.31 -0.70 5.30
N LEU A 61 -21.08 -0.45 6.59
CA LEU A 61 -21.90 -0.89 7.70
C LEU A 61 -22.05 0.23 8.72
N GLU A 62 -23.29 0.62 8.99
CA GLU A 62 -23.63 1.55 10.07
C GLU A 62 -23.77 0.80 11.41
N VAL A 63 -22.95 1.19 12.39
CA VAL A 63 -22.95 0.62 13.74
C VAL A 63 -23.99 1.35 14.58
N LYS A 64 -25.23 0.86 14.53
CA LYS A 64 -26.37 1.49 15.23
C LYS A 64 -26.09 1.70 16.72
N GLY A 65 -26.38 2.91 17.20
CA GLY A 65 -26.24 3.27 18.61
C GLY A 65 -24.83 3.68 19.04
N VAL A 66 -23.81 3.48 18.20
CA VAL A 66 -22.43 3.90 18.50
C VAL A 66 -22.18 5.25 17.84
N LYS A 67 -22.01 6.30 18.65
CA LYS A 67 -21.69 7.66 18.17
C LYS A 67 -20.20 7.96 18.19
N ASP A 68 -19.48 7.34 19.13
CA ASP A 68 -18.04 7.50 19.31
C ASP A 68 -17.32 6.21 18.88
N PRO A 69 -16.43 6.27 17.86
CA PRO A 69 -15.58 5.16 17.44
C PRO A 69 -14.85 4.46 18.59
N ALA A 70 -14.44 5.20 19.62
CA ALA A 70 -13.69 4.65 20.76
C ALA A 70 -14.51 3.68 21.63
N GLN A 71 -15.83 3.62 21.45
CA GLN A 71 -16.70 2.66 22.14
C GLN A 71 -16.67 1.27 21.50
N ILE A 72 -16.11 1.13 20.30
CA ILE A 72 -16.01 -0.16 19.62
C ILE A 72 -14.83 -0.93 20.22
N ASP A 73 -15.13 -2.03 20.90
CA ASP A 73 -14.10 -2.95 21.40
C ASP A 73 -13.64 -3.94 20.31
N LYS A 74 -12.58 -4.70 20.61
CA LYS A 74 -12.02 -5.68 19.66
C LYS A 74 -13.03 -6.75 19.22
N LYS A 75 -13.92 -7.19 20.10
CA LYS A 75 -14.90 -8.24 19.78
C LYS A 75 -15.97 -7.69 18.85
N GLN A 76 -16.43 -6.47 19.11
CA GLN A 76 -17.36 -5.77 18.25
C GLN A 76 -16.73 -5.44 16.90
N ALA A 77 -15.48 -4.98 16.87
CA ALA A 77 -14.72 -4.75 15.63
C ALA A 77 -14.60 -6.02 14.78
N GLN A 78 -14.27 -7.16 15.39
CA GLN A 78 -14.24 -8.44 14.67
C GLN A 78 -15.62 -8.78 14.07
N ALA A 79 -16.70 -8.66 14.84
CA ALA A 79 -18.04 -8.95 14.35
C ALA A 79 -18.47 -8.01 13.21
N ILE A 80 -18.06 -6.73 13.26
CA ILE A 80 -18.27 -5.75 12.19
C ILE A 80 -17.50 -6.17 10.93
N SER A 81 -16.22 -6.53 11.06
CA SER A 81 -15.40 -7.00 9.94
C SER A 81 -15.96 -8.28 9.33
N ASP A 82 -16.39 -9.23 10.16
CA ASP A 82 -17.02 -10.48 9.70
C ASP A 82 -18.28 -10.19 8.88
N GLN A 83 -19.11 -9.23 9.31
CA GLN A 83 -20.32 -8.81 8.57
C GLN A 83 -19.97 -8.15 7.23
N LEU A 84 -18.99 -7.25 7.22
CA LEU A 84 -18.53 -6.59 5.99
C LEU A 84 -17.98 -7.61 4.98
N MET A 85 -17.14 -8.55 5.45
CA MET A 85 -16.59 -9.61 4.61
C MET A 85 -17.68 -10.56 4.10
N ALA A 86 -18.65 -10.94 4.95
CA ALA A 86 -19.78 -11.77 4.53
C ALA A 86 -20.63 -11.09 3.44
N GLU A 87 -20.89 -9.79 3.60
CA GLU A 87 -21.59 -8.98 2.60
C GLU A 87 -20.81 -8.90 1.28
N TRP A 88 -19.48 -8.75 1.36
CA TRP A 88 -18.61 -8.77 0.18
C TRP A 88 -18.69 -10.11 -0.56
N TYR A 89 -18.59 -11.24 0.15
CA TYR A 89 -18.74 -12.57 -0.47
C TYR A 89 -20.10 -12.76 -1.13
N ARG A 90 -21.17 -12.24 -0.50
CA ARG A 90 -22.53 -12.28 -1.07
C ARG A 90 -22.64 -11.51 -2.38
N LYS A 91 -21.96 -10.36 -2.49
CA LYS A 91 -21.92 -9.54 -3.72
C LYS A 91 -20.95 -10.09 -4.77
N ASN A 92 -19.97 -10.87 -4.34
CA ASN A 92 -18.89 -11.39 -5.19
C ASN A 92 -18.85 -12.93 -5.20
N PRO A 93 -19.96 -13.63 -5.58
CA PRO A 93 -20.03 -15.09 -5.49
C PRO A 93 -19.06 -15.81 -6.45
N GLN A 94 -18.52 -15.10 -7.44
CA GLN A 94 -17.54 -15.61 -8.40
C GLN A 94 -16.10 -15.24 -8.05
N ALA A 95 -15.88 -14.47 -6.97
CA ALA A 95 -14.53 -14.09 -6.60
C ALA A 95 -13.77 -15.29 -6.03
N ASN A 96 -12.56 -15.49 -6.55
CA ASN A 96 -11.64 -16.49 -6.04
C ASN A 96 -10.78 -15.84 -4.95
N TRP A 97 -11.21 -15.95 -3.69
CA TRP A 97 -10.43 -15.48 -2.55
C TRP A 97 -9.36 -16.51 -2.20
N ASP A 98 -8.10 -16.09 -2.18
CA ASP A 98 -6.99 -16.97 -1.84
C ASP A 98 -7.16 -17.56 -0.42
N PRO A 99 -6.83 -18.85 -0.22
CA PRO A 99 -6.82 -19.41 1.13
C PRO A 99 -5.87 -18.63 2.03
N VAL A 100 -6.16 -18.64 3.34
CA VAL A 100 -5.28 -18.05 4.35
C VAL A 100 -3.87 -18.64 4.18
N PRO A 101 -2.84 -17.81 3.94
CA PRO A 101 -1.47 -18.29 3.86
C PRO A 101 -1.10 -19.07 5.12
N PRO A 102 -0.34 -20.17 5.02
CA PRO A 102 0.19 -20.81 6.21
C PRO A 102 1.01 -19.78 6.98
N ARG A 103 0.76 -19.61 8.28
CA ARG A 103 1.58 -18.72 9.09
C ARG A 103 3.04 -19.03 8.85
N VAL A 104 3.79 -18.05 8.36
CA VAL A 104 5.23 -18.15 8.31
C VAL A 104 5.67 -18.45 9.74
N ALA A 105 6.29 -19.60 9.97
CA ALA A 105 6.83 -19.93 11.27
C ALA A 105 7.88 -18.87 11.60
N LEU A 106 7.49 -17.88 12.39
CA LEU A 106 8.42 -16.86 12.88
C LEU A 106 9.46 -17.63 13.67
N ALA A 107 10.69 -17.69 13.14
CA ALA A 107 11.79 -18.34 13.82
C ALA A 107 11.86 -17.80 15.25
N GLN A 108 12.03 -18.70 16.21
CA GLN A 108 12.30 -18.28 17.58
C GLN A 108 13.53 -17.37 17.54
N PRO A 109 13.57 -16.30 18.36
CA PRO A 109 14.72 -15.41 18.38
C PRO A 109 15.98 -16.27 18.58
N PRO A 110 17.06 -16.06 17.79
CA PRO A 110 18.28 -16.81 18.00
C PRO A 110 18.70 -16.61 19.46
N THR A 111 19.00 -17.70 20.16
CA THR A 111 19.69 -17.60 21.44
C THR A 111 20.95 -16.76 21.20
N PRO A 112 21.16 -15.67 21.94
CA PRO A 112 22.39 -14.91 21.79
C PRO A 112 23.55 -15.90 21.99
N PRO A 113 24.56 -15.92 21.10
CA PRO A 113 25.73 -16.73 21.34
C PRO A 113 26.27 -16.36 22.73
N PRO A 114 26.77 -17.35 23.52
CA PRO A 114 27.32 -17.05 24.83
C PRO A 114 28.32 -15.92 24.67
N ALA A 115 28.22 -14.91 25.55
CA ALA A 115 29.11 -13.76 25.55
C ALA A 115 30.54 -14.28 25.70
N ALA A 116 31.21 -14.51 24.58
CA ALA A 116 32.64 -14.68 24.58
C ALA A 116 33.19 -13.38 25.14
N LYS A 117 33.97 -13.49 26.22
CA LYS A 117 34.81 -12.39 26.69
C LYS A 117 35.80 -12.11 25.57
N ALA A 118 35.39 -11.30 24.61
CA ALA A 118 36.26 -10.78 23.60
C ALA A 118 36.96 -9.59 24.24
N ASP A 119 38.28 -9.71 24.44
CA ASP A 119 39.14 -8.56 24.58
C ASP A 119 38.95 -7.70 23.31
N VAL A 120 38.16 -6.64 23.43
CA VAL A 120 37.88 -5.73 22.31
C VAL A 120 39.16 -4.94 22.03
N LYS A 121 39.98 -5.43 21.10
CA LYS A 121 40.89 -4.54 20.38
C LYS A 121 40.05 -3.67 19.45
N LYS A 122 40.19 -2.35 19.57
CA LYS A 122 39.62 -1.39 18.61
C LYS A 122 40.15 -1.69 17.20
N GLN A 123 39.28 -2.24 16.36
CA GLN A 123 39.42 -2.42 14.90
C GLN A 123 38.00 -2.35 14.33
N GLY A 124 37.73 -1.81 13.13
CA GLY A 124 38.14 -0.55 12.53
C GLY A 124 36.89 0.30 12.19
N GLU A 125 37.08 1.52 11.68
CA GLU A 125 36.01 2.54 11.55
C GLU A 125 35.00 2.28 10.41
N SER A 126 35.10 1.18 9.65
CA SER A 126 34.15 0.85 8.57
C SER A 126 34.11 -0.64 8.23
N ALA A 127 33.00 -1.09 7.62
CA ALA A 127 32.85 -2.46 7.12
C ALA A 127 33.95 -2.89 6.11
N ALA A 128 34.61 -1.93 5.45
CA ALA A 128 35.73 -2.19 4.55
C ALA A 128 37.03 -2.54 5.29
N SER A 129 37.24 -2.05 6.51
CA SER A 129 38.47 -2.32 7.27
C SER A 129 38.46 -3.69 7.95
N ASP A 130 37.29 -4.25 8.23
CA ASP A 130 37.18 -5.55 8.91
C ASP A 130 37.38 -6.73 7.96
N ALA A 131 37.05 -6.55 6.67
CA ALA A 131 37.27 -7.55 5.62
C ALA A 131 38.77 -7.85 5.37
N ALA A 132 39.67 -6.92 5.69
CA ALA A 132 41.12 -7.10 5.52
C ALA A 132 41.78 -7.86 6.68
N GLY A 133 41.11 -7.96 7.84
CA GLY A 133 41.66 -8.53 9.08
C GLY A 133 41.30 -9.99 9.35
N VAL A 134 40.35 -10.56 8.61
CA VAL A 134 39.94 -11.96 8.80
C VAL A 134 40.96 -12.87 8.12
N ALA A 135 41.77 -13.56 8.92
CA ALA A 135 42.60 -14.64 8.41
C ALA A 135 41.68 -15.72 7.83
N LYS A 136 41.80 -15.96 6.51
CA LYS A 136 41.11 -17.03 5.77
C LYS A 136 41.19 -18.34 6.55
N GLN A 137 40.09 -18.74 7.19
CA GLN A 137 39.93 -20.09 7.67
C GLN A 137 39.50 -20.97 6.50
N LYS A 138 40.24 -22.06 6.32
CA LYS A 138 40.09 -22.98 5.19
C LYS A 138 38.81 -23.81 5.38
N GLY A 139 37.69 -23.32 4.88
CA GLY A 139 36.39 -24.00 4.96
C GLY A 139 35.19 -23.12 4.69
N ASP A 140 35.34 -21.80 4.88
CA ASP A 140 34.24 -20.87 4.61
C ASP A 140 34.20 -20.62 3.10
N GLN A 141 33.09 -21.03 2.45
CA GLN A 141 32.80 -20.59 1.09
C GLN A 141 32.41 -19.11 1.14
N GLU A 142 33.41 -18.26 1.31
CA GLU A 142 33.31 -16.82 1.11
C GLU A 142 32.82 -16.59 -0.32
N GLN A 143 31.69 -15.91 -0.48
CA GLN A 143 31.29 -15.36 -1.79
C GLN A 143 32.29 -14.26 -2.19
N ALA A 144 33.47 -14.66 -2.66
CA ALA A 144 34.53 -13.77 -3.07
C ALA A 144 34.18 -13.13 -4.42
N GLY A 145 34.27 -11.79 -4.51
CA GLY A 145 34.10 -11.06 -5.77
C GLY A 145 32.98 -10.03 -5.81
N HIS A 146 32.23 -9.81 -4.71
CA HIS A 146 31.32 -8.68 -4.63
C HIS A 146 32.09 -7.37 -4.41
N THR A 147 31.65 -6.29 -5.09
CA THR A 147 32.17 -4.92 -4.91
C THR A 147 32.07 -4.41 -3.47
N TYR A 148 31.30 -5.11 -2.63
CA TYR A 148 31.03 -4.78 -1.23
C TYR A 148 31.78 -5.67 -0.21
N GLY A 149 32.70 -6.54 -0.66
CA GLY A 149 33.51 -7.41 0.21
C GLY A 149 33.11 -8.89 0.15
N ALA A 150 33.88 -9.73 0.87
CA ALA A 150 33.55 -11.13 1.09
C ALA A 150 32.68 -11.26 2.35
N PHE A 151 31.70 -12.17 2.31
CA PHE A 151 30.78 -12.41 3.42
C PHE A 151 30.95 -13.83 3.96
N SER A 152 30.88 -13.96 5.27
CA SER A 152 30.94 -15.25 5.97
C SER A 152 29.53 -15.84 6.14
N ALA A 153 29.47 -17.15 6.43
CA ALA A 153 28.21 -17.80 6.80
C ALA A 153 27.54 -17.15 8.04
N ARG A 154 28.33 -16.53 8.93
CA ARG A 154 27.82 -15.77 10.07
C ARG A 154 27.07 -14.51 9.62
N ASP A 155 27.57 -13.82 8.60
CA ASP A 155 26.95 -12.60 8.08
C ASP A 155 25.60 -12.93 7.43
N GLU A 156 25.55 -13.96 6.60
CA GLU A 156 24.31 -14.43 5.99
C GLU A 156 23.26 -14.84 7.03
N ALA A 157 23.70 -15.55 8.09
CA ALA A 157 22.82 -15.92 9.19
C ALA A 157 22.26 -14.69 9.94
N LEU A 158 23.10 -13.66 10.16
CA LEU A 158 22.68 -12.41 10.78
C LEU A 158 21.65 -11.66 9.92
N TRP A 159 21.85 -11.59 8.60
CA TRP A 159 20.92 -10.91 7.70
C TRP A 159 19.59 -11.63 7.61
N LYS A 160 19.61 -12.97 7.54
CA LYS A 160 18.40 -13.79 7.60
C LYS A 160 17.62 -13.53 8.89
N ALA A 161 18.30 -13.56 10.05
CA ALA A 161 17.66 -13.27 11.33
C ALA A 161 17.10 -11.85 11.40
N SER A 162 17.80 -10.87 10.81
CA SER A 162 17.34 -9.48 10.74
C SER A 162 16.07 -9.33 9.90
N ALA A 163 15.99 -10.02 8.75
CA ALA A 163 14.78 -10.07 7.93
C ALA A 163 13.61 -10.73 8.67
N GLU A 164 13.86 -11.85 9.35
CA GLU A 164 12.84 -12.55 10.16
C GLU A 164 12.34 -11.68 11.32
N GLN A 165 13.21 -10.90 11.96
CA GLN A 165 12.82 -9.94 12.99
C GLN A 165 11.89 -8.85 12.44
N MET A 166 12.17 -8.32 11.25
CA MET A 166 11.29 -7.33 10.61
C MET A 166 9.93 -7.92 10.25
N VAL A 167 9.90 -9.16 9.76
CA VAL A 167 8.64 -9.90 9.49
C VAL A 167 7.84 -10.12 10.78
N LYS A 168 8.50 -10.47 11.89
CA LYS A 168 7.85 -10.62 13.20
C LYS A 168 7.24 -9.31 13.70
N GLU A 169 7.93 -8.19 13.50
CA GLU A 169 7.39 -6.87 13.84
C GLU A 169 6.19 -6.53 12.96
N GLY A 170 6.26 -6.84 11.66
CA GLY A 170 5.13 -6.64 10.75
C GLY A 170 3.91 -7.45 11.15
N HIS A 171 4.11 -8.73 11.51
CA HIS A 171 3.05 -9.58 12.06
C HIS A 171 2.40 -8.97 13.30
N ARG A 172 3.20 -8.41 14.23
CA ARG A 172 2.69 -7.77 15.45
C ARG A 172 1.76 -6.61 15.12
N VAL A 173 2.19 -5.70 14.25
CA VAL A 173 1.39 -4.53 13.84
C VAL A 173 0.15 -4.95 13.04
N PHE A 174 0.28 -5.93 12.15
CA PHE A 174 -0.80 -6.40 11.28
C PHE A 174 -1.99 -6.98 12.05
N HIS A 175 -1.75 -7.59 13.22
CA HIS A 175 -2.76 -8.25 14.06
C HIS A 175 -3.18 -7.44 15.30
N ASP A 176 -2.68 -6.22 15.44
CA ASP A 176 -2.95 -5.38 16.60
C ASP A 176 -3.47 -4.01 16.17
N SER A 177 -4.76 -3.78 16.43
CA SER A 177 -5.43 -2.55 16.03
C SER A 177 -4.88 -1.31 16.73
N LYS A 178 -4.35 -1.44 17.95
CA LYS A 178 -3.76 -0.32 18.67
C LYS A 178 -2.40 0.06 18.07
N GLU A 179 -1.56 -0.93 17.76
CA GLU A 179 -0.25 -0.71 17.14
C GLU A 179 -0.35 -0.11 15.74
N LEU A 180 -1.40 -0.53 15.00
CA LEU A 180 -1.77 0.01 13.70
C LEU A 180 -2.31 1.45 13.79
N GLY A 181 -2.78 1.89 14.97
CA GLY A 181 -3.36 3.22 15.18
C GLY A 181 -4.85 3.31 14.82
N SER A 182 -5.58 2.20 14.91
CA SER A 182 -7.02 2.11 14.67
C SER A 182 -7.82 2.93 15.67
N THR A 183 -8.84 3.62 15.17
CA THR A 183 -9.81 4.34 16.03
C THR A 183 -11.12 3.58 16.22
N VAL A 184 -11.30 2.44 15.53
CA VAL A 184 -12.48 1.57 15.59
C VAL A 184 -12.13 0.12 15.97
N ALA A 185 -10.96 -0.08 16.57
CA ALA A 185 -10.43 -1.39 16.98
C ALA A 185 -10.28 -2.46 15.88
N ILE A 186 -10.43 -2.08 14.60
CA ILE A 186 -10.16 -2.94 13.44
C ILE A 186 -8.66 -3.04 13.17
N SER A 187 -8.17 -4.27 12.96
CA SER A 187 -6.82 -4.60 12.49
C SER A 187 -6.86 -5.25 11.10
N CYS A 188 -5.71 -5.32 10.42
CA CYS A 188 -5.62 -5.80 9.04
C CYS A 188 -6.09 -7.26 8.89
N ASP A 189 -5.76 -8.12 9.86
CA ASP A 189 -6.08 -9.55 9.89
C ASP A 189 -7.58 -9.84 9.97
N MET A 190 -8.40 -8.89 10.42
CA MET A 190 -9.85 -9.06 10.46
C MET A 190 -10.47 -9.10 9.06
N CYS A 191 -9.81 -8.52 8.06
CA CYS A 191 -10.24 -8.56 6.64
C CYS A 191 -9.29 -9.42 5.79
N HIS A 192 -7.99 -9.42 6.12
CA HIS A 192 -6.94 -10.13 5.41
C HIS A 192 -6.22 -11.11 6.35
N PRO A 193 -6.88 -12.20 6.79
CA PRO A 193 -6.29 -13.16 7.73
C PRO A 193 -4.94 -13.66 7.22
N ASP A 194 -3.91 -13.50 8.04
CA ASP A 194 -2.51 -13.80 7.70
C ASP A 194 -2.03 -13.23 6.34
N GLY A 195 -2.54 -12.07 5.92
CA GLY A 195 -2.16 -11.40 4.66
C GLY A 195 -2.85 -11.96 3.41
N ALA A 196 -3.89 -12.79 3.58
CA ALA A 196 -4.68 -13.33 2.47
C ALA A 196 -5.16 -12.24 1.51
N ASN A 197 -5.07 -12.51 0.20
CA ASN A 197 -5.61 -11.67 -0.87
C ASN A 197 -5.01 -10.24 -0.93
N THR A 198 -3.82 -10.00 -0.38
CA THR A 198 -3.13 -8.69 -0.44
C THR A 198 -2.27 -8.51 -1.71
N HIS A 199 -1.85 -9.62 -2.32
CA HIS A 199 -1.12 -9.70 -3.60
C HIS A 199 0.05 -8.71 -3.79
N PRO A 200 1.00 -8.59 -2.83
CA PRO A 200 2.19 -7.75 -2.96
C PRO A 200 3.01 -8.02 -4.23
N GLU A 201 3.01 -9.25 -4.75
CA GLU A 201 3.73 -9.64 -5.97
C GLU A 201 3.21 -8.98 -7.25
N THR A 202 2.03 -8.34 -7.19
CA THR A 202 1.42 -7.63 -8.32
C THR A 202 1.76 -6.14 -8.35
N TYR A 203 2.38 -5.62 -7.29
CA TYR A 203 2.76 -4.21 -7.21
C TYR A 203 4.12 -3.95 -7.90
N PRO A 204 4.33 -2.76 -8.51
CA PRO A 204 3.36 -1.67 -8.68
C PRO A 204 2.22 -2.03 -9.63
N LYS A 205 1.01 -1.55 -9.34
CA LYS A 205 -0.16 -1.69 -10.22
C LYS A 205 -1.07 -0.48 -10.17
N TYR A 206 -1.89 -0.29 -11.19
CA TYR A 206 -3.00 0.65 -11.10
C TYR A 206 -3.91 0.21 -9.93
N GLN A 207 -4.41 1.14 -9.14
CA GLN A 207 -5.37 0.83 -8.09
C GLN A 207 -6.60 1.69 -8.33
N VAL A 208 -7.73 1.06 -8.61
CA VAL A 208 -8.97 1.77 -8.96
C VAL A 208 -9.44 2.72 -7.85
N GLN A 209 -9.24 2.32 -6.59
CA GLN A 209 -9.57 3.11 -5.40
C GLN A 209 -8.74 4.40 -5.31
N LEU A 210 -7.53 4.39 -5.87
CA LEU A 210 -6.61 5.54 -5.87
C LEU A 210 -6.59 6.27 -7.23
N GLY A 211 -7.12 5.63 -8.28
CA GLY A 211 -7.06 6.03 -9.68
C GLY A 211 -5.68 6.45 -10.18
N ARG A 212 -4.65 5.75 -9.70
CA ARG A 212 -3.26 5.89 -10.14
C ARG A 212 -2.53 4.58 -9.99
N VAL A 213 -1.34 4.49 -10.58
CA VAL A 213 -0.37 3.46 -10.22
C VAL A 213 0.07 3.68 -8.77
N ALA A 214 0.08 2.61 -8.00
CA ALA A 214 0.34 2.59 -6.58
C ALA A 214 1.39 1.55 -6.25
N LEU A 215 2.16 1.82 -5.20
CA LEU A 215 3.00 0.86 -4.50
C LEU A 215 2.20 0.17 -3.40
N LEU A 216 2.76 -0.90 -2.82
CA LEU A 216 2.11 -1.62 -1.72
C LEU A 216 1.76 -0.68 -0.56
N ARG A 217 2.71 0.14 -0.08
CA ARG A 217 2.46 1.16 0.97
C ARG A 217 1.31 2.12 0.71
N ASP A 218 1.05 2.47 -0.56
CA ASP A 218 -0.07 3.35 -0.88
C ASP A 218 -1.39 2.67 -0.52
N MET A 219 -1.50 1.38 -0.84
CA MET A 219 -2.68 0.59 -0.49
C MET A 219 -2.73 0.30 1.02
N VAL A 220 -1.58 0.08 1.67
CA VAL A 220 -1.54 -0.07 3.14
C VAL A 220 -2.07 1.19 3.82
N ASN A 221 -1.61 2.38 3.42
CA ASN A 221 -2.11 3.64 3.99
C ASN A 221 -3.58 3.86 3.67
N TRP A 222 -4.03 3.52 2.46
CA TRP A 222 -5.45 3.58 2.12
C TRP A 222 -6.31 2.68 3.04
N CYS A 223 -5.83 1.47 3.35
CA CYS A 223 -6.47 0.61 4.35
C CYS A 223 -6.43 1.21 5.76
N ILE A 224 -5.34 1.90 6.14
CA ILE A 224 -5.26 2.55 7.46
C ILE A 224 -6.28 3.68 7.59
N GLU A 225 -6.42 4.50 6.56
CA GLU A 225 -7.28 5.69 6.60
C GLU A 225 -8.77 5.36 6.51
N ASN A 226 -9.14 4.32 5.74
CA ASN A 226 -10.55 4.06 5.41
C ASN A 226 -11.24 3.07 6.38
N PRO A 227 -10.97 1.75 6.33
CA PRO A 227 -11.60 0.80 7.24
C PRO A 227 -11.08 0.93 8.68
N VAL A 228 -9.78 1.14 8.86
CA VAL A 228 -9.14 1.22 10.19
C VAL A 228 -9.34 2.60 10.84
N ARG A 229 -9.62 3.63 10.04
CA ARG A 229 -9.85 5.02 10.48
C ARG A 229 -8.69 5.56 11.33
N GLY A 230 -7.48 5.13 11.01
CA GLY A 230 -6.24 5.61 11.58
C GLY A 230 -5.68 6.81 10.81
N LYS A 231 -4.44 7.17 11.15
CA LYS A 231 -3.66 8.18 10.39
C LYS A 231 -2.68 7.45 9.49
N ALA A 232 -2.50 7.93 8.27
CA ALA A 232 -1.46 7.44 7.38
C ALA A 232 -0.08 7.43 8.08
N LEU A 233 0.67 6.37 7.84
CA LEU A 233 2.04 6.24 8.28
C LEU A 233 2.97 6.95 7.29
N ALA A 234 4.05 7.54 7.80
CA ALA A 234 5.13 8.03 6.95
C ALA A 234 5.76 6.86 6.18
N GLU A 235 6.28 7.14 4.99
CA GLU A 235 6.91 6.10 4.15
C GLU A 235 8.11 5.42 4.84
N ASP A 236 8.80 6.14 5.71
CA ASP A 236 9.94 5.65 6.46
C ASP A 236 9.60 5.11 7.86
N ASP A 237 8.33 5.17 8.27
CA ASP A 237 7.84 4.65 9.56
C ASP A 237 8.23 3.17 9.69
N PRO A 238 8.87 2.76 10.80
CA PRO A 238 9.31 1.38 10.99
C PRO A 238 8.15 0.37 10.90
N ARG A 239 6.93 0.76 11.30
CA ARG A 239 5.74 -0.11 11.20
C ARG A 239 5.34 -0.34 9.75
N MET A 240 5.39 0.69 8.90
CA MET A 240 5.09 0.57 7.47
C MET A 240 6.05 -0.43 6.81
N LYS A 241 7.36 -0.25 7.01
CA LYS A 241 8.39 -1.15 6.46
C LYS A 241 8.23 -2.59 6.97
N ALA A 242 7.94 -2.75 8.26
CA ALA A 242 7.72 -4.06 8.85
C ALA A 242 6.48 -4.75 8.28
N MET A 243 5.38 -4.02 8.09
CA MET A 243 4.16 -4.55 7.45
C MET A 243 4.41 -4.94 5.99
N GLU A 244 5.11 -4.12 5.19
CA GLU A 244 5.49 -4.50 3.82
C GLU A 244 6.28 -5.81 3.83
N ALA A 245 7.30 -5.94 4.71
CA ALA A 245 8.09 -7.16 4.82
C ALA A 245 7.25 -8.38 5.21
N TYR A 246 6.34 -8.23 6.16
CA TYR A 246 5.43 -9.31 6.56
C TYR A 246 4.50 -9.74 5.42
N ILE A 247 3.88 -8.78 4.71
CA ILE A 247 3.00 -9.07 3.58
C ILE A 247 3.77 -9.80 2.46
N PHE A 248 4.98 -9.37 2.12
CA PHE A 248 5.85 -10.09 1.17
C PHE A 248 6.19 -11.51 1.65
N ALA A 249 6.50 -11.68 2.93
CA ALA A 249 6.84 -13.00 3.49
C ALA A 249 5.69 -14.00 3.33
N GLN A 250 4.44 -13.55 3.44
CA GLN A 250 3.25 -14.39 3.26
C GLN A 250 3.02 -14.86 1.81
N ARG A 251 3.71 -14.24 0.85
CA ARG A 251 3.68 -14.62 -0.58
C ARG A 251 5.01 -15.17 -1.06
N LYS A 252 5.89 -15.59 -0.14
CA LYS A 252 7.18 -16.18 -0.50
C LYS A 252 6.97 -17.37 -1.44
N GLY A 253 7.65 -17.35 -2.59
CA GLY A 253 7.57 -18.38 -3.62
C GLY A 253 6.53 -18.12 -4.71
N VAL A 254 5.66 -17.11 -4.55
CA VAL A 254 4.79 -16.63 -5.62
C VAL A 254 5.61 -15.81 -6.61
N LYS A 255 5.37 -16.01 -7.91
CA LYS A 255 6.07 -15.28 -8.98
C LYS A 255 5.67 -13.81 -8.97
N LEU A 256 6.66 -12.93 -9.12
CA LEU A 256 6.44 -11.50 -9.33
C LEU A 256 5.72 -11.27 -10.67
N GLU A 257 4.59 -10.57 -10.63
CA GLU A 257 3.73 -10.27 -11.78
C GLU A 257 3.21 -8.82 -11.70
N TYR A 258 4.14 -7.86 -11.75
CA TYR A 258 3.81 -6.43 -11.60
C TYR A 258 2.76 -5.96 -12.62
N GLY A 259 1.87 -5.06 -12.20
CA GLY A 259 0.81 -4.47 -13.02
C GLY A 259 -0.46 -5.32 -13.14
N LYS A 260 -0.42 -6.59 -12.70
CA LYS A 260 -1.58 -7.49 -12.73
C LYS A 260 -2.68 -7.03 -11.76
N HIS A 261 -3.94 -7.15 -12.20
CA HIS A 261 -5.13 -6.95 -11.37
C HIS A 261 -5.81 -8.28 -11.07
#